data_AF-A0A382NMB9-F1
#
_entry.id   AF-A0A382NMB9-F1
#
_cell.length_a   1.000
_cell.length_b   1.000
_cell.length_c   1.000
_cell.angle_alpha   90.00
_cell.angle_beta   90.00
_cell.angle_gamma   90.00
#
_symmetry.space_group_name_H-M   'P 1'
#
loop_
_entity.id
_entity.type
_entity.pdbx_description
1 polymer ?
#
loop_
_entity_poly.entity_id
_entity_poly.type
_entity_poly.pdbx_seq_one_letter_code
_entity_poly.pdbx_strand_id
1 'polypeptide(L)'
;PPDRYWEGEIENGVPHGNGTFYIPNEFNEKVEFYNGSKFEGTYENGERKEGTYTWSGGNKYIGTYKDNKRWNGEMIYVDGTLPEKSKYVNGEVNDKITDLELLAKLQTSESILGSRILRNYKEGD
;
A
#
# COMPACT_ATOMS: atom_id res chain seq x y z
N PRO A 1 19.76 13.53 -9.48
CA PRO A 1 19.53 12.67 -10.68
C PRO A 1 18.17 13.01 -11.32
N PRO A 2 18.17 13.48 -12.58
CA PRO A 2 16.97 13.95 -13.29
C PRO A 2 16.05 12.82 -13.78
N ASP A 3 16.32 11.57 -13.39
CA ASP A 3 15.73 10.35 -13.96
C ASP A 3 14.43 9.93 -13.24
N ARG A 4 13.89 10.81 -12.39
CA ARG A 4 12.70 10.58 -11.56
C ARG A 4 11.96 11.90 -11.34
N TYR A 5 10.65 11.94 -11.59
CA TYR A 5 9.88 13.18 -11.40
C TYR A 5 9.67 13.44 -9.91
N TRP A 6 10.23 14.55 -9.43
CA TRP A 6 10.06 15.05 -8.07
C TRP A 6 9.37 16.41 -8.12
N GLU A 7 8.30 16.54 -7.34
CA GLU A 7 7.58 17.78 -7.09
C GLU A 7 7.59 18.04 -5.59
N GLY A 8 8.49 18.88 -5.11
CA GLY A 8 8.64 19.18 -3.69
C GLY A 8 9.90 19.98 -3.40
N GLU A 9 10.20 20.13 -2.12
CA GLU A 9 11.37 20.89 -1.68
C GLU A 9 12.66 20.14 -2.02
N ILE A 10 13.71 20.89 -2.30
CA ILE A 10 15.05 20.37 -2.59
C ILE A 10 16.03 21.11 -1.67
N GLU A 11 16.82 20.37 -0.91
CA GLU A 11 17.88 20.90 -0.06
C GLU A 11 19.19 20.19 -0.43
N ASN A 12 20.29 20.95 -0.60
CA ASN A 12 21.60 20.41 -0.97
C ASN A 12 21.58 19.48 -2.21
N GLY A 13 20.67 19.74 -3.16
CA GLY A 13 20.53 18.96 -4.39
C GLY A 13 19.78 17.64 -4.25
N VAL A 14 19.16 17.36 -3.10
CA VAL A 14 18.33 16.17 -2.86
C VAL A 14 16.92 16.53 -2.39
N PRO A 15 15.91 15.66 -2.61
CA PRO A 15 14.58 15.83 -2.03
C PRO A 15 14.63 16.05 -0.52
N HIS A 16 13.88 17.05 -0.06
CA HIS A 16 13.68 17.37 1.35
C HIS A 16 12.22 17.73 1.58
N GLY A 17 11.76 17.67 2.82
CA GLY A 17 10.44 18.15 3.20
C GLY A 17 9.31 17.35 2.54
N ASN A 18 8.17 18.00 2.33
CA ASN A 18 7.03 17.36 1.68
C ASN A 18 7.21 17.35 0.15
N GLY A 19 6.81 16.25 -0.48
CA GLY A 19 6.66 16.24 -1.92
C GLY A 19 6.14 14.94 -2.50
N THR A 20 6.01 14.98 -3.82
CA THR A 20 5.54 13.89 -4.65
C THR A 20 6.66 13.39 -5.52
N PHE A 21 6.88 12.10 -5.47
CA PHE A 21 7.72 11.36 -6.38
C PHE A 21 6.84 10.57 -7.35
N TYR A 22 7.04 10.73 -8.66
CA TYR A 22 6.20 10.10 -9.67
C TYR A 22 7.04 9.38 -10.73
N ILE A 23 6.62 8.18 -11.10
CA ILE A 23 7.14 7.42 -12.23
C ILE A 23 6.04 7.40 -13.31
N PRO A 24 6.33 7.84 -14.55
CA PRO A 24 5.35 7.87 -15.63
C PRO A 24 4.82 6.46 -15.91
N ASN A 25 3.58 6.40 -16.40
CA ASN A 25 2.92 5.15 -16.75
C ASN A 25 3.33 4.62 -18.13
N GLU A 26 3.79 5.53 -18.99
CA GLU A 26 4.23 5.26 -20.35
C GLU A 26 5.70 5.63 -20.51
N PHE A 27 6.29 5.18 -21.62
CA PHE A 27 7.68 5.47 -21.95
C PHE A 27 7.95 6.98 -21.87
N ASN A 28 9.08 7.32 -21.26
CA ASN A 28 9.58 8.67 -21.15
C ASN A 28 11.07 8.66 -21.46
N GLU A 29 11.51 9.48 -22.42
CA GLU A 29 12.90 9.54 -22.86
C GLU A 29 13.90 9.89 -21.74
N LYS A 30 13.42 10.42 -20.62
CA LYS A 30 14.23 10.84 -19.46
C LYS A 30 14.21 9.84 -18.30
N VAL A 31 13.41 8.79 -18.36
CA VAL A 31 13.21 7.85 -17.24
C VAL A 31 13.50 6.42 -17.70
N GLU A 32 14.43 5.76 -17.03
CA GLU A 32 14.84 4.38 -17.34
C GLU A 32 13.70 3.35 -17.13
N PHE A 33 12.72 3.66 -16.29
CA PHE A 33 11.62 2.76 -15.92
C PHE A 33 10.29 3.51 -15.88
N TYR A 34 9.25 2.99 -16.53
CA TYR A 34 7.89 3.51 -16.47
C TYR A 34 6.99 2.42 -15.89
N ASN A 35 6.29 2.75 -14.81
CA ASN A 35 5.39 1.80 -14.15
C ASN A 35 4.19 2.48 -13.48
N GLY A 36 4.00 3.79 -13.68
CA GLY A 36 2.86 4.55 -13.18
C GLY A 36 2.78 4.70 -11.66
N SER A 37 3.83 4.33 -10.92
CA SER A 37 3.82 4.40 -9.47
C SER A 37 4.13 5.81 -8.95
N LYS A 38 3.62 6.12 -7.77
CA LYS A 38 3.76 7.43 -7.14
C LYS A 38 4.03 7.25 -5.64
N PHE A 39 4.81 8.15 -5.06
CA PHE A 39 4.97 8.29 -3.62
C PHE A 39 4.65 9.73 -3.21
N GLU A 40 3.84 9.89 -2.17
CA GLU A 40 3.49 11.17 -1.56
C GLU A 40 3.91 11.12 -0.09
N GLY A 41 4.77 12.03 0.32
CA GLY A 41 5.24 12.01 1.70
C GLY A 41 6.43 12.92 1.94
N THR A 42 7.11 12.65 3.05
CA THR A 42 8.26 13.42 3.52
C THR A 42 9.57 12.78 3.09
N TYR A 43 10.54 13.65 2.82
CA TYR A 43 11.92 13.31 2.56
C TYR A 43 12.85 14.05 3.53
N GLU A 44 13.93 13.39 3.91
CA GLU A 44 15.03 14.00 4.65
C GLU A 44 16.33 13.44 4.10
N ASN A 45 17.26 14.32 3.73
CA ASN A 45 18.54 13.97 3.11
C ASN A 45 18.38 13.06 1.87
N GLY A 46 17.33 13.27 1.08
CA GLY A 46 17.04 12.48 -0.12
C GLY A 46 16.42 11.10 0.16
N GLU A 47 16.11 10.77 1.41
CA GLU A 47 15.46 9.51 1.78
C GLU A 47 14.00 9.72 2.14
N ARG A 48 13.14 8.79 1.73
CA ARG A 48 11.74 8.73 2.20
C ARG A 48 11.71 8.51 3.71
N LYS A 49 10.82 9.21 4.42
CA LYS A 49 10.59 9.02 5.85
C LYS A 49 9.20 8.49 6.16
N GLU A 50 8.15 9.22 5.80
CA GLU A 50 6.76 8.76 5.94
C GLU A 50 5.95 9.13 4.70
N GLY A 51 4.99 8.29 4.32
CA GLY A 51 4.13 8.61 3.19
C GLY A 51 3.35 7.43 2.65
N THR A 52 2.70 7.69 1.52
CA THR A 52 1.93 6.71 0.77
C THR A 52 2.63 6.40 -0.54
N TYR A 53 2.98 5.14 -0.77
CA TYR A 53 3.38 4.65 -2.08
C TYR A 53 2.17 3.99 -2.75
N THR A 54 1.86 4.38 -3.97
CA THR A 54 0.80 3.80 -4.78
C THR A 54 1.43 3.15 -6.01
N TRP A 55 1.19 1.86 -6.19
CA TRP A 55 1.55 1.14 -7.43
C TRP A 55 0.52 1.43 -8.53
N SER A 56 0.87 1.25 -9.80
CA SER A 56 -0.06 1.46 -10.93
C SER A 56 -1.32 0.60 -10.86
N GLY A 57 -1.21 -0.61 -10.29
CA GLY A 57 -2.36 -1.48 -10.01
C GLY A 57 -3.26 -0.99 -8.87
N GLY A 58 -2.96 0.17 -8.26
CA GLY A 58 -3.76 0.78 -7.20
C GLY A 58 -3.47 0.28 -5.79
N ASN A 59 -2.71 -0.80 -5.63
CA ASN A 59 -2.18 -1.22 -4.32
C ASN A 59 -1.44 -0.06 -3.67
N LYS A 60 -1.46 0.00 -2.33
CA LYS A 60 -0.86 1.11 -1.58
C LYS A 60 -0.08 0.63 -0.38
N TYR A 61 1.01 1.31 -0.06
CA TYR A 61 1.69 1.18 1.22
C TYR A 61 1.64 2.53 1.92
N ILE A 62 1.11 2.53 3.14
CA ILE A 62 1.01 3.73 3.98
C ILE A 62 1.87 3.48 5.21
N GLY A 63 2.91 4.28 5.40
CA GLY A 63 3.75 4.15 6.57
C GLY A 63 5.12 4.78 6.45
N THR A 64 6.02 4.36 7.33
CA THR A 64 7.38 4.85 7.42
C THR A 64 8.37 4.04 6.60
N TYR A 65 9.52 4.65 6.36
CA TYR A 65 10.62 4.11 5.58
C TYR A 65 11.92 4.22 6.36
N LYS A 66 12.81 3.25 6.12
CA LYS A 66 14.19 3.23 6.61
C LYS A 66 15.07 2.73 5.48
N ASP A 67 16.15 3.46 5.17
CA ASP A 67 17.05 3.17 4.05
C ASP A 67 16.28 3.01 2.70
N ASN A 68 15.28 3.87 2.50
CA ASN A 68 14.33 3.83 1.37
C ASN A 68 13.51 2.53 1.22
N LYS A 69 13.44 1.70 2.26
CA LYS A 69 12.61 0.49 2.33
C LYS A 69 11.44 0.69 3.29
N ARG A 70 10.31 0.02 3.03
CA ARG A 70 9.15 -0.03 3.93
C ARG A 70 9.59 -0.48 5.32
N TRP A 71 9.15 0.19 6.38
CA TRP A 71 9.57 -0.07 7.75
C TRP A 71 8.39 -0.39 8.68
N ASN A 72 7.58 0.61 9.06
CA ASN A 72 6.35 0.42 9.84
C ASN A 72 5.16 0.96 9.06
N GLY A 73 4.14 0.14 8.81
CA GLY A 73 3.01 0.59 8.00
C GLY A 73 2.06 -0.53 7.62
N GLU A 74 1.17 -0.23 6.67
CA GLU A 74 0.22 -1.18 6.11
C GLU A 74 0.33 -1.18 4.59
N MET A 75 0.40 -2.37 4.00
CA MET A 75 0.10 -2.59 2.59
C MET A 75 -1.39 -2.82 2.45
N ILE A 76 -2.03 -2.24 1.45
CA ILE A 76 -3.44 -2.37 1.10
C ILE A 76 -3.52 -2.91 -0.33
N TYR A 77 -4.20 -4.05 -0.50
CA TYR A 77 -4.43 -4.69 -1.79
C TYR A 77 -5.83 -4.34 -2.29
N VAL A 78 -5.91 -3.77 -3.50
CA VAL A 78 -7.17 -3.30 -4.09
C VAL A 78 -7.74 -4.27 -5.13
N ASP A 79 -7.00 -5.34 -5.43
CA ASP A 79 -7.39 -6.40 -6.38
C ASP A 79 -8.36 -7.44 -5.78
N GLY A 80 -8.77 -7.23 -4.51
CA GLY A 80 -9.63 -8.17 -3.79
C GLY A 80 -8.90 -9.38 -3.22
N THR A 81 -7.56 -9.41 -3.29
CA THR A 81 -6.76 -10.44 -2.61
C THR A 81 -7.02 -10.41 -1.12
N LEU A 82 -7.30 -11.58 -0.54
CA LEU A 82 -7.32 -11.77 0.90
C LEU A 82 -5.96 -12.27 1.38
N PRO A 83 -5.40 -11.69 2.44
CA PRO A 83 -5.91 -10.58 3.24
C PRO A 83 -5.89 -9.25 2.46
N GLU A 84 -6.90 -8.38 2.64
CA GLU A 84 -6.97 -7.06 1.95
C GLU A 84 -5.85 -6.09 2.35
N LYS A 85 -5.10 -6.42 3.40
CA LYS A 85 -3.96 -5.64 3.85
C LYS A 85 -2.92 -6.53 4.54
N SER A 86 -1.70 -6.04 4.68
CA SER A 86 -0.63 -6.65 5.48
C SER A 86 0.05 -5.60 6.34
N LYS A 87 0.37 -5.92 7.60
CA LYS A 87 1.07 -5.00 8.51
C LYS A 87 2.58 -5.21 8.45
N TYR A 88 3.33 -4.12 8.39
CA TYR A 88 4.79 -4.11 8.47
C TYR A 88 5.24 -3.60 9.84
N VAL A 89 6.18 -4.31 10.46
CA VAL A 89 6.85 -3.89 11.69
C VAL A 89 8.35 -4.11 11.52
N ASN A 90 9.13 -3.05 11.66
CA ASN A 90 10.58 -3.08 11.50
C ASN A 90 11.06 -3.72 10.19
N GLY A 91 10.33 -3.45 9.10
CA GLY A 91 10.66 -3.91 7.75
C GLY A 91 10.15 -5.32 7.42
N GLU A 92 9.60 -6.04 8.39
CA GLU A 92 9.06 -7.39 8.20
C GLU A 92 7.53 -7.38 8.21
N VAL A 93 6.93 -8.31 7.46
CA VAL A 93 5.48 -8.50 7.49
C VAL A 93 5.13 -9.22 8.80
N ASN A 94 4.17 -8.68 9.54
CA ASN A 94 3.62 -9.31 10.72
C ASN A 94 2.42 -10.19 10.32
N ASP A 95 2.71 -11.41 9.91
CA ASP A 95 1.71 -12.37 9.41
C ASP A 95 0.67 -12.73 10.46
N LYS A 96 1.04 -12.78 11.75
CA LYS A 96 0.11 -13.16 12.83
C LYS A 96 -1.10 -12.25 12.96
N ILE A 97 -0.90 -10.94 12.83
CA ILE A 97 -2.02 -9.97 12.85
C ILE A 97 -2.90 -10.16 11.63
N THR A 98 -2.26 -10.43 10.49
CA THR A 98 -2.92 -10.57 9.19
C THR A 98 -3.76 -11.86 9.13
N ASP A 99 -3.26 -12.96 9.67
CA ASP A 99 -3.95 -14.25 9.77
C ASP A 99 -5.19 -14.17 10.67
N LEU A 100 -5.10 -13.45 11.79
CA LEU A 100 -6.25 -13.27 12.69
C LEU A 100 -7.37 -12.47 12.02
N GLU A 101 -7.04 -11.41 11.27
CA GLU A 101 -8.02 -10.65 10.50
C GLU A 101 -8.65 -11.50 9.39
N LEU A 102 -7.86 -12.32 8.69
CA LEU A 102 -8.36 -13.26 7.67
C LEU A 102 -9.30 -14.31 8.27
N LEU A 103 -8.92 -14.93 9.39
CA LEU A 103 -9.73 -15.93 10.09
C LEU A 103 -11.07 -15.34 10.56
N ALA A 104 -11.06 -14.11 11.11
CA ALA A 104 -12.28 -13.43 11.51
C ALA A 104 -13.21 -13.14 10.32
N LYS A 105 -12.67 -12.76 9.17
CA LYS A 105 -13.46 -12.56 7.93
C LYS A 105 -14.06 -13.87 7.41
N LEU A 106 -13.31 -14.97 7.43
CA LEU A 106 -13.83 -16.28 7.03
C LEU A 106 -14.97 -16.74 7.96
N GLN A 107 -14.78 -16.64 9.28
CA GLN A 107 -15.79 -17.04 10.26
C GLN A 107 -17.09 -16.23 10.13
N THR A 108 -16.99 -14.93 9.87
CA THR A 108 -18.17 -14.09 9.62
C THR A 108 -18.88 -14.46 8.32
N SER A 109 -18.13 -14.73 7.23
CA SER A 109 -18.72 -15.14 5.95
C SER A 109 -19.52 -16.45 6.04
N GLU A 110 -19.01 -17.44 6.78
CA GLU A 110 -19.71 -18.71 7.01
C GLU A 110 -20.99 -18.52 7.83
N SER A 111 -20.95 -17.68 8.87
CA SER A 111 -22.13 -17.37 9.68
C SER A 111 -23.24 -16.69 8.87
N ILE A 112 -22.88 -15.79 7.95
CA ILE A 112 -23.82 -15.09 7.07
C ILE A 112 -24.46 -16.09 6.09
N LEU A 113 -23.66 -16.95 5.46
CA LEU A 113 -24.16 -17.98 4.54
C LEU A 113 -25.12 -18.95 5.25
N GLY A 114 -24.76 -19.43 6.46
CA GLY A 114 -25.62 -20.29 7.26
C GLY A 114 -26.95 -19.63 7.64
N SER A 115 -26.93 -18.36 8.05
CA SER A 115 -28.15 -17.62 8.39
C SER A 115 -29.07 -17.37 7.19
N ARG A 116 -28.49 -17.16 5.99
CA ARG A 116 -29.25 -16.97 4.75
C ARG A 116 -29.94 -18.25 4.28
N ILE A 117 -29.29 -19.41 4.43
CA ILE A 117 -29.91 -20.72 4.16
C ILE A 117 -31.09 -20.97 5.11
N LEU A 118 -30.93 -20.68 6.40
CA LEU A 118 -31.97 -20.89 7.41
C LEU A 118 -33.19 -19.97 7.24
N ARG A 119 -33.01 -18.71 6.78
CA ARG A 119 -34.16 -17.83 6.45
C ARG A 119 -34.98 -18.36 5.28
N ASN A 120 -34.31 -18.78 4.20
CA ASN A 120 -35.01 -19.32 3.03
C ASN A 120 -35.79 -20.60 3.35
N TYR A 121 -35.38 -21.37 4.37
CA TYR A 121 -36.11 -22.55 4.81
C TYR A 121 -37.35 -22.23 5.67
N LYS A 122 -37.42 -21.04 6.31
CA LYS A 122 -38.54 -20.64 7.18
C LYS A 122 -39.65 -19.85 6.48
N GLU A 123 -39.40 -19.33 5.29
CA GLU A 123 -40.40 -18.57 4.50
C GLU A 123 -41.13 -19.46 3.47
N GLY A 124 -40.87 -20.78 3.46
CA GLY A 124 -41.41 -21.73 2.49
C GLY A 124 -42.54 -22.64 2.97
N ASP A 125 -43.06 -22.45 4.19
CA ASP A 125 -44.21 -23.20 4.75
C ASP A 125 -45.48 -22.32 4.84
#